data_AF-A0A1T4N387-F1
#
_entry.id   AF-A0A1T4N387-F1
#
_cell.length_a   1.000
_cell.length_b   1.000
_cell.length_c   1.000
_cell.angle_alpha   90.00
_cell.angle_beta   90.00
_cell.angle_gamma   90.00
#
_symmetry.space_group_name_H-M   'P 1'
#
loop_
_entity.id
_entity.type
_entity.pdbx_description
1 polymer ?
#
loop_
_entity_poly.entity_id
_entity_poly.type
_entity_poly.pdbx_seq_one_letter_code
_entity_poly.pdbx_strand_id
1 'polypeptide(L)'
;MKIALGQMNVVVGQCEQNFIKMASMIAYAKERHADFIVFPEMCIGGYCLQDKWTDNQFMETCISYNDRIKALSNGIGIVFGNVALNSSEKGRDGRIVRYNAAYFCKDNEWVKSTAGQMYYIKHLLPNYRMFDEERYFQSALALNDKTCAPFVTTIRGKEVKIGIEICEDLWSLDYSFDVTGEYLKQNVDLIFNLSASPWTINKESSRDKQIQAHIKTHGKFVPFIYTNACGMQNTGKSICVLDGNSKIYDENGNCIGGCNDAFIEECKIVDLSQSEECQHTEDKLLKALSTAIKEVDQQMFNAQVKWVIGLSGGLDSTINACLLVHALGPERILGYNMASKYNSDMTKNNARDMAERLGIEIREGAIEKVVNATIDTMHDYGYEGANQGLTLENIQARIRGHLLSTFASLVGGVVINNGNKVEVALGYCTMYGDSIGAFSPIGDCTKVQLFELGYSLNKYFGKEVVPLNLLPQIEGESIKWDMPPSAELKDAQLDPMKWFYHDWLISKLIEYPGYQVEEIMSSYLEGNLLQTEIGKWMKYYGLDNPKLFIDDLEWVIKTMQKAVFKRLQLPPAVVVSRGSFGNDFRESQVQFQPSNRYIELRNKILNMDGQK
;
A
#
# COMPACT_ATOMS: atom_id res chain seq x y z
N MET A 1 14.64 -31.89 5.32
CA MET A 1 13.22 -31.78 5.76
C MET A 1 12.55 -30.93 4.71
N LYS A 2 11.45 -31.37 4.11
CA LYS A 2 10.78 -30.68 3.01
C LYS A 2 9.61 -29.86 3.52
N ILE A 3 9.61 -28.57 3.22
CA ILE A 3 8.58 -27.64 3.65
C ILE A 3 7.95 -27.02 2.42
N ALA A 4 6.62 -27.11 2.34
CA ALA A 4 5.84 -26.42 1.34
C ALA A 4 5.43 -25.03 1.88
N LEU A 5 5.80 -23.99 1.13
CA LEU A 5 5.35 -22.62 1.33
C LEU A 5 4.01 -22.45 0.60
N GLY A 6 2.92 -22.31 1.34
CA GLY A 6 1.57 -22.09 0.79
C GLY A 6 1.29 -20.61 0.52
N GLN A 7 2.09 -19.94 -0.33
CA GLN A 7 1.88 -18.54 -0.68
C GLN A 7 0.59 -18.40 -1.50
N MET A 8 -0.51 -18.09 -0.83
CA MET A 8 -1.84 -18.05 -1.44
C MET A 8 -2.33 -16.62 -1.69
N ASN A 9 -3.13 -16.45 -2.75
CA ASN A 9 -3.93 -15.25 -2.92
C ASN A 9 -5.16 -15.37 -2.01
N VAL A 10 -5.14 -14.66 -0.88
CA VAL A 10 -6.24 -14.71 0.10
C VAL A 10 -7.32 -13.73 -0.34
N VAL A 11 -8.43 -14.24 -0.87
CA VAL A 11 -9.55 -13.39 -1.29
C VAL A 11 -10.40 -13.06 -0.06
N VAL A 12 -10.44 -11.78 0.29
CA VAL A 12 -11.05 -11.30 1.53
C VAL A 12 -12.53 -11.69 1.61
N GLY A 13 -12.93 -12.35 2.69
CA GLY A 13 -14.30 -12.80 2.96
C GLY A 13 -14.74 -14.06 2.21
N GLN A 14 -13.91 -14.65 1.33
CA GLN A 14 -14.29 -15.80 0.49
C GLN A 14 -13.79 -17.14 1.05
N CYS A 15 -14.29 -17.52 2.25
CA CYS A 15 -13.77 -18.67 3.00
C CYS A 15 -13.75 -19.99 2.20
N GLU A 16 -14.81 -20.30 1.43
CA GLU A 16 -14.86 -21.54 0.65
C GLU A 16 -13.84 -21.52 -0.50
N GLN A 17 -13.70 -20.40 -1.21
CA GLN A 17 -12.71 -20.24 -2.28
C GLN A 17 -11.29 -20.40 -1.73
N ASN A 18 -11.00 -19.76 -0.60
CA ASN A 18 -9.72 -19.85 0.08
C ASN A 18 -9.43 -21.29 0.55
N PHE A 19 -10.42 -21.97 1.12
CA PHE A 19 -10.30 -23.38 1.52
C PHE A 19 -10.03 -24.32 0.34
N ILE A 20 -10.78 -24.21 -0.76
CA ILE A 20 -10.56 -25.01 -1.98
C ILE A 20 -9.12 -24.84 -2.44
N LYS A 21 -8.60 -23.62 -2.35
CA LYS A 21 -7.25 -23.33 -2.75
C LYS A 21 -6.20 -23.95 -1.84
N MET A 22 -6.37 -23.81 -0.53
CA MET A 22 -5.53 -24.49 0.45
C MET A 22 -5.54 -26.01 0.24
N ALA A 23 -6.71 -26.61 0.02
CA ALA A 23 -6.84 -28.05 -0.23
C ALA A 23 -6.03 -28.49 -1.45
N SER A 24 -6.04 -27.71 -2.53
CA SER A 24 -5.22 -27.99 -3.73
C SER A 24 -3.71 -27.92 -3.45
N MET A 25 -3.26 -26.94 -2.65
CA MET A 25 -1.85 -26.81 -2.26
C MET A 25 -1.42 -27.92 -1.31
N ILE A 26 -2.29 -28.33 -0.37
CA ILE A 26 -2.05 -29.47 0.52
C ILE A 26 -1.88 -30.76 -0.30
N ALA A 27 -2.75 -30.99 -1.29
CA ALA A 27 -2.63 -32.15 -2.18
C ALA A 27 -1.30 -32.13 -2.95
N TYR A 28 -0.95 -30.99 -3.55
CA TYR A 28 0.33 -30.78 -4.24
C TYR A 28 1.56 -31.06 -3.34
N ALA A 29 1.52 -30.60 -2.09
CA ALA A 29 2.58 -30.80 -1.12
C ALA A 29 2.73 -32.28 -0.72
N LYS A 30 1.62 -33.01 -0.55
CA LYS A 30 1.62 -34.45 -0.27
C LYS A 30 2.20 -35.27 -1.41
N GLU A 31 1.81 -34.96 -2.65
CA GLU A 31 2.33 -35.65 -3.85
C GLU A 31 3.86 -35.57 -3.96
N ARG A 32 4.45 -34.51 -3.43
CA ARG A 32 5.91 -34.28 -3.43
C ARG A 32 6.58 -34.63 -2.10
N HIS A 33 5.85 -35.29 -1.21
CA HIS A 33 6.33 -35.78 0.07
C HIS A 33 6.89 -34.66 0.97
N ALA A 34 6.23 -33.50 1.00
CA ALA A 34 6.53 -32.48 1.99
C ALA A 34 6.21 -32.99 3.40
N ASP A 35 7.08 -32.68 4.36
CA ASP A 35 6.85 -32.98 5.77
C ASP A 35 5.84 -31.99 6.39
N PHE A 36 5.91 -30.73 5.94
CA PHE A 36 5.05 -29.64 6.37
C PHE A 36 4.52 -28.83 5.19
N ILE A 37 3.34 -28.24 5.35
CA ILE A 37 2.87 -27.09 4.59
C ILE A 37 2.48 -25.98 5.55
N VAL A 38 2.97 -24.77 5.28
CA VAL A 38 2.71 -23.57 6.08
C VAL A 38 1.89 -22.60 5.24
N PHE A 39 0.83 -22.04 5.82
CA PHE A 39 -0.06 -21.07 5.17
C PHE A 39 0.00 -19.70 5.86
N PRO A 40 -0.42 -18.62 5.19
CA PRO A 40 -0.42 -17.27 5.73
C PRO A 40 -1.29 -17.08 6.98
N GLU A 41 -1.10 -15.91 7.60
CA GLU A 41 -1.99 -15.37 8.62
C GLU A 41 -3.41 -15.16 8.06
N MET A 42 -4.43 -15.51 8.86
CA MET A 42 -5.85 -15.36 8.52
C MET A 42 -6.23 -15.86 7.11
N CYS A 43 -5.59 -16.94 6.67
CA CYS A 43 -5.68 -17.45 5.29
C CYS A 43 -7.07 -17.94 4.86
N ILE A 44 -8.00 -18.17 5.81
CA ILE A 44 -9.39 -18.54 5.52
C ILE A 44 -10.26 -17.31 5.27
N GLY A 45 -10.28 -16.36 6.20
CA GLY A 45 -11.16 -15.20 6.13
C GLY A 45 -10.59 -14.03 5.33
N GLY A 46 -9.27 -13.90 5.21
CA GLY A 46 -8.62 -12.62 4.91
C GLY A 46 -8.32 -11.84 6.20
N TYR A 47 -7.51 -10.79 6.10
CA TYR A 47 -6.89 -10.11 7.23
C TYR A 47 -7.43 -8.68 7.45
N CYS A 48 -7.41 -7.83 6.42
CA CYS A 48 -7.95 -6.46 6.45
C CYS A 48 -9.48 -6.47 6.30
N LEU A 49 -10.19 -6.92 7.34
CA LEU A 49 -11.66 -7.04 7.36
C LEU A 49 -12.36 -5.98 8.22
N GLN A 50 -11.60 -5.18 8.98
CA GLN A 50 -12.10 -4.15 9.89
C GLN A 50 -13.21 -4.69 10.83
N ASP A 51 -14.31 -3.95 11.00
CA ASP A 51 -15.42 -4.32 11.88
C ASP A 51 -16.15 -5.61 11.45
N LYS A 52 -15.85 -6.20 10.28
CA LYS A 52 -16.33 -7.55 9.94
C LYS A 52 -15.80 -8.60 10.92
N TRP A 53 -14.67 -8.35 11.59
CA TRP A 53 -14.20 -9.16 12.73
C TRP A 53 -15.12 -9.09 13.97
N THR A 54 -16.12 -8.21 13.98
CA THR A 54 -17.16 -8.14 15.01
C THR A 54 -18.43 -8.92 14.68
N ASP A 55 -18.51 -9.50 13.49
CA ASP A 55 -19.60 -10.37 13.06
C ASP A 55 -19.35 -11.81 13.52
N ASN A 56 -20.07 -12.24 14.56
CA ASN A 56 -19.93 -13.59 15.11
C ASN A 56 -20.22 -14.69 14.09
N GLN A 57 -21.20 -14.50 13.20
CA GLN A 57 -21.54 -15.51 12.20
C GLN A 57 -20.41 -15.68 11.20
N PHE A 58 -19.75 -14.59 10.82
CA PHE A 58 -18.55 -14.65 9.99
C PHE A 58 -17.41 -15.39 10.71
N MET A 59 -17.19 -15.11 12.00
CA MET A 59 -16.17 -15.81 12.79
C MET A 59 -16.42 -17.31 12.91
N GLU A 60 -17.66 -17.69 13.22
CA GLU A 60 -18.07 -19.10 13.28
C GLU A 60 -17.90 -19.78 11.92
N THR A 61 -18.21 -19.07 10.83
CA THR A 61 -17.96 -19.55 9.46
C THR A 61 -16.48 -19.83 9.24
N CYS A 62 -15.59 -18.88 9.57
CA CYS A 62 -14.14 -19.09 9.47
C CYS A 62 -13.67 -20.30 10.29
N ILE A 63 -14.14 -20.44 11.54
CA ILE A 63 -13.78 -21.54 12.45
C ILE A 63 -14.24 -22.90 11.91
N SER A 64 -15.39 -22.96 11.24
CA SER A 64 -15.93 -24.21 10.69
C SER A 64 -14.98 -24.91 9.70
N TYR A 65 -14.04 -24.17 9.10
CA TYR A 65 -13.03 -24.74 8.20
C TYR A 65 -11.87 -25.40 8.93
N ASN A 66 -11.67 -25.14 10.23
CA ASN A 66 -10.54 -25.71 10.99
C ASN A 66 -10.55 -27.24 10.96
N ASP A 67 -11.70 -27.86 11.23
CA ASP A 67 -11.83 -29.33 11.20
C ASP A 67 -11.76 -29.90 9.77
N ARG A 68 -12.24 -29.14 8.76
CA ARG A 68 -12.11 -29.51 7.35
C ARG A 68 -10.64 -29.56 6.93
N ILE A 69 -9.83 -28.60 7.35
CA ILE A 69 -8.38 -28.56 7.07
C ILE A 69 -7.66 -29.66 7.84
N LYS A 70 -8.02 -29.88 9.11
CA LYS A 70 -7.48 -30.97 9.93
C LYS A 70 -7.67 -32.34 9.26
N ALA A 71 -8.83 -32.59 8.68
CA ALA A 71 -9.12 -33.83 7.95
C ALA A 71 -8.23 -34.02 6.69
N LEU A 72 -7.58 -32.96 6.20
CA LEU A 72 -6.63 -33.03 5.09
C LEU A 72 -5.20 -33.30 5.57
N SER A 73 -4.92 -33.45 6.87
CA SER A 73 -3.55 -33.55 7.40
C SER A 73 -2.95 -34.97 7.42
N ASN A 74 -3.64 -35.99 6.89
CA ASN A 74 -3.08 -37.34 6.80
C ASN A 74 -1.75 -37.37 6.02
N GLY A 75 -0.65 -37.72 6.68
CA GLY A 75 0.69 -37.82 6.10
C GLY A 75 1.46 -36.50 5.95
N ILE A 76 0.97 -35.37 6.47
CA ILE A 76 1.63 -34.06 6.40
C ILE A 76 1.28 -33.19 7.61
N GLY A 77 2.23 -32.40 8.12
CA GLY A 77 1.92 -31.35 9.09
C GLY A 77 1.38 -30.10 8.39
N ILE A 78 0.22 -29.60 8.80
CA ILE A 78 -0.39 -28.38 8.25
C ILE A 78 -0.40 -27.30 9.33
N VAL A 79 0.21 -26.16 9.04
CA VAL A 79 0.20 -24.97 9.91
C VAL A 79 -0.47 -23.83 9.17
N PHE A 80 -1.49 -23.22 9.78
CA PHE A 80 -2.31 -22.21 9.10
C PHE A 80 -2.91 -21.18 10.07
N GLY A 81 -3.10 -19.95 9.60
CA GLY A 81 -3.67 -18.86 10.38
C GLY A 81 -5.19 -18.78 10.23
N ASN A 82 -5.89 -18.64 11.35
CA ASN A 82 -7.34 -18.41 11.39
C ASN A 82 -7.74 -17.73 12.72
N VAL A 83 -9.03 -17.50 12.92
CA VAL A 83 -9.55 -16.96 14.18
C VAL A 83 -9.85 -18.04 15.21
N ALA A 84 -9.61 -17.75 16.49
CA ALA A 84 -10.16 -18.48 17.63
C ALA A 84 -11.09 -17.59 18.47
N LEU A 85 -12.07 -18.20 19.15
CA LEU A 85 -13.01 -17.52 20.05
C LEU A 85 -12.89 -18.07 21.48
N ASN A 86 -13.07 -17.19 22.46
CA ASN A 86 -13.29 -17.59 23.85
C ASN A 86 -14.57 -16.90 24.38
N SER A 87 -15.61 -17.71 24.58
CA SER A 87 -16.93 -17.27 25.05
C SER A 87 -17.08 -17.22 26.57
N SER A 88 -16.10 -17.71 27.34
CA SER A 88 -16.16 -17.64 28.82
C SER A 88 -15.78 -16.28 29.38
N GLU A 89 -15.18 -15.42 28.55
CA GLU A 89 -14.69 -14.10 28.94
C GLU A 89 -15.24 -13.00 28.03
N LYS A 90 -15.08 -11.76 28.47
CA LYS A 90 -15.40 -10.57 27.68
C LYS A 90 -14.12 -9.90 27.23
N GLY A 91 -14.00 -9.65 25.92
CA GLY A 91 -12.91 -8.91 25.33
C GLY A 91 -12.97 -7.42 25.65
N ARG A 92 -12.00 -6.67 25.12
CA ARG A 92 -11.82 -5.22 25.35
C ARG A 92 -13.04 -4.38 24.98
N ASP A 93 -13.86 -4.84 24.03
CA ASP A 93 -15.08 -4.18 23.58
C ASP A 93 -16.36 -4.71 24.27
N GLY A 94 -16.23 -5.53 25.31
CA GLY A 94 -17.36 -6.13 26.05
C GLY A 94 -18.04 -7.31 25.33
N ARG A 95 -17.49 -7.78 24.20
CA ARG A 95 -18.02 -8.91 23.42
C ARG A 95 -17.19 -10.18 23.64
N ILE A 96 -17.49 -11.25 22.88
CA ILE A 96 -16.73 -12.50 22.91
C ILE A 96 -15.26 -12.20 22.60
N VAL A 97 -14.33 -12.82 23.34
CA VAL A 97 -12.91 -12.67 23.07
C VAL A 97 -12.58 -13.34 21.74
N ARG A 98 -11.83 -12.63 20.91
CA ARG A 98 -11.36 -13.09 19.60
C ARG A 98 -9.84 -13.07 19.61
N TYR A 99 -9.24 -14.08 19.00
CA TYR A 99 -7.80 -14.20 18.86
C TYR A 99 -7.44 -14.30 17.38
N ASN A 100 -6.39 -13.59 16.99
CA ASN A 100 -5.62 -13.93 15.81
C ASN A 100 -4.76 -15.15 16.16
N ALA A 101 -5.02 -16.29 15.53
CA ALA A 101 -4.51 -17.58 15.97
C ALA A 101 -3.87 -18.38 14.83
N ALA A 102 -2.94 -19.25 15.20
CA ALA A 102 -2.34 -20.22 14.29
C ALA A 102 -2.59 -21.62 14.82
N TYR A 103 -3.05 -22.48 13.92
CA TYR A 103 -3.39 -23.87 14.20
C TYR A 103 -2.35 -24.79 13.58
N PHE A 104 -2.11 -25.92 14.24
CA PHE A 104 -1.23 -26.97 13.75
C PHE A 104 -1.91 -28.33 13.87
N CYS A 105 -2.07 -29.02 12.75
CA CYS A 105 -2.59 -30.38 12.70
C CYS A 105 -1.69 -31.32 11.90
N LYS A 106 -1.75 -32.61 12.25
CA LYS A 106 -1.04 -33.69 11.57
C LYS A 106 -1.80 -34.98 11.78
N ASP A 107 -1.91 -35.80 10.74
CA ASP A 107 -2.53 -37.14 10.81
C ASP A 107 -3.96 -37.13 11.40
N ASN A 108 -4.74 -36.12 11.01
CA ASN A 108 -6.12 -35.82 11.44
C ASN A 108 -6.28 -35.36 12.90
N GLU A 109 -5.19 -35.10 13.60
CA GLU A 109 -5.17 -34.67 15.00
C GLU A 109 -4.60 -33.27 15.16
N TRP A 110 -5.04 -32.57 16.20
CA TRP A 110 -4.44 -31.30 16.60
C TRP A 110 -3.11 -31.54 17.30
N VAL A 111 -2.04 -30.90 16.82
CA VAL A 111 -0.75 -30.90 17.49
C VAL A 111 -0.82 -29.87 18.62
N LYS A 112 -0.43 -30.27 19.83
CA LYS A 112 -0.48 -29.40 21.01
C LYS A 112 0.89 -28.79 21.30
N SER A 113 0.88 -27.61 21.93
CA SER A 113 2.09 -27.04 22.52
C SER A 113 2.53 -27.84 23.74
N THR A 114 3.77 -27.63 24.20
CA THR A 114 4.26 -28.18 25.48
C THR A 114 3.44 -27.71 26.69
N ALA A 115 2.71 -26.60 26.57
CA ALA A 115 1.76 -26.11 27.56
C ALA A 115 0.34 -26.67 27.36
N GLY A 116 0.13 -27.56 26.40
CA GLY A 116 -1.17 -28.20 26.12
C GLY A 116 -2.16 -27.35 25.30
N GLN A 117 -1.72 -26.21 24.76
CA GLN A 117 -2.56 -25.33 23.94
C GLN A 117 -2.82 -25.96 22.56
N MET A 118 -4.04 -25.81 22.03
CA MET A 118 -4.43 -26.36 20.72
C MET A 118 -4.09 -25.42 19.54
N TYR A 119 -3.88 -24.14 19.83
CA TYR A 119 -3.53 -23.12 18.86
C TYR A 119 -2.62 -22.09 19.53
N TYR A 120 -1.80 -21.45 18.72
CA TYR A 120 -1.00 -20.29 19.11
C TYR A 120 -1.87 -19.02 19.03
N ILE A 121 -1.69 -18.10 19.97
CA ILE A 121 -2.34 -16.78 19.97
C ILE A 121 -1.25 -15.74 19.67
N LYS A 122 -1.51 -14.84 18.71
CA LYS A 122 -0.59 -13.76 18.35
C LYS A 122 -0.23 -12.92 19.59
N HIS A 123 1.07 -12.69 19.79
CA HIS A 123 1.55 -11.95 20.96
C HIS A 123 1.55 -10.44 20.72
N LEU A 124 2.01 -10.02 19.54
CA LEU A 124 2.18 -8.62 19.18
C LEU A 124 1.10 -8.25 18.17
N LEU A 125 0.12 -7.44 18.60
CA LEU A 125 -0.95 -6.95 17.73
C LEU A 125 -0.53 -5.58 17.17
N PRO A 126 -0.25 -5.45 15.86
CA PRO A 126 0.07 -4.14 15.28
C PRO A 126 -1.16 -3.22 15.38
N ASN A 127 -0.91 -2.00 15.86
CA ASN A 127 -1.95 -0.99 16.09
C ASN A 127 -1.46 0.39 15.60
N TYR A 128 -0.87 0.39 14.41
CA TYR A 128 -0.30 1.55 13.74
C TYR A 128 -0.52 1.45 12.22
N ARG A 129 -0.45 2.60 11.53
CA ARG A 129 -0.76 2.70 10.09
C ARG A 129 -2.14 2.05 9.79
N MET A 130 -2.24 1.23 8.76
CA MET A 130 -3.43 0.46 8.40
C MET A 130 -3.88 -0.60 9.43
N PHE A 131 -3.06 -0.91 10.43
CA PHE A 131 -3.37 -1.96 11.40
C PHE A 131 -4.11 -1.40 12.62
N ASP A 132 -5.15 -2.12 13.04
CA ASP A 132 -5.98 -1.85 14.22
C ASP A 132 -6.27 -3.16 14.98
N GLU A 133 -5.32 -4.09 15.04
CA GLU A 133 -5.64 -5.44 15.54
C GLU A 133 -6.14 -5.43 16.99
N GLU A 134 -5.64 -4.54 17.82
CA GLU A 134 -6.07 -4.38 19.22
C GLU A 134 -7.54 -3.95 19.36
N ARG A 135 -8.15 -3.40 18.30
CA ARG A 135 -9.59 -3.10 18.25
C ARG A 135 -10.44 -4.38 18.19
N TYR A 136 -9.93 -5.42 17.52
CA TYR A 136 -10.69 -6.62 17.18
C TYR A 136 -10.29 -7.84 18.00
N PHE A 137 -9.02 -7.94 18.36
CA PHE A 137 -8.40 -9.12 18.94
C PHE A 137 -7.76 -8.83 20.30
N GLN A 138 -7.67 -9.87 21.11
CA GLN A 138 -6.90 -9.87 22.35
C GLN A 138 -5.57 -10.59 22.10
N SER A 139 -4.47 -10.00 22.57
CA SER A 139 -3.14 -10.62 22.44
C SER A 139 -2.91 -11.67 23.53
N ALA A 140 -1.96 -12.58 23.30
CA ALA A 140 -1.46 -13.48 24.34
C ALA A 140 -0.91 -12.71 25.56
N LEU A 141 -0.20 -11.59 25.32
CA LEU A 141 0.33 -10.73 26.38
C LEU A 141 -0.77 -10.17 27.30
N ALA A 142 -1.97 -9.91 26.76
CA ALA A 142 -3.11 -9.45 27.56
C ALA A 142 -3.70 -10.54 28.47
N LEU A 143 -3.36 -11.81 28.23
CA LEU A 143 -3.70 -12.95 29.10
C LEU A 143 -2.64 -13.18 30.19
N ASN A 144 -1.67 -12.26 30.33
CA ASN A 144 -0.45 -12.44 31.11
C ASN A 144 0.40 -13.64 30.69
N ASP A 145 0.18 -14.15 29.47
CA ASP A 145 1.04 -15.17 28.90
C ASP A 145 2.28 -14.48 28.32
N LYS A 146 3.39 -14.57 29.07
CA LYS A 146 4.71 -14.11 28.65
C LYS A 146 5.59 -15.28 28.21
N THR A 147 4.99 -16.42 27.87
CA THR A 147 5.71 -17.64 27.52
C THR A 147 5.25 -18.17 26.17
N CYS A 148 6.20 -18.46 25.29
CA CYS A 148 5.91 -18.99 23.96
C CYS A 148 6.09 -20.51 23.96
N ALA A 149 5.05 -21.31 24.20
CA ALA A 149 5.20 -22.77 24.27
C ALA A 149 5.41 -23.40 22.86
N PRO A 150 6.49 -24.17 22.62
CA PRO A 150 6.72 -24.87 21.36
C PRO A 150 5.67 -25.95 21.10
N PHE A 151 5.34 -26.17 19.84
CA PHE A 151 4.58 -27.34 19.40
C PHE A 151 5.52 -28.52 19.20
N VAL A 152 5.06 -29.71 19.56
CA VAL A 152 5.90 -30.93 19.48
C VAL A 152 5.26 -31.94 18.55
N THR A 153 6.01 -32.37 17.54
CA THR A 153 5.58 -33.41 16.60
C THR A 153 6.70 -34.39 16.31
N THR A 154 6.43 -35.40 15.47
CA THR A 154 7.43 -36.38 15.05
C THR A 154 7.56 -36.39 13.53
N ILE A 155 8.78 -36.23 13.03
CA ILE A 155 9.15 -36.39 11.62
C ILE A 155 10.15 -37.53 11.52
N ARG A 156 9.80 -38.56 10.74
CA ARG A 156 10.65 -39.76 10.54
C ARG A 156 11.18 -40.36 11.87
N GLY A 157 10.31 -40.44 12.88
CA GLY A 157 10.63 -40.99 14.20
C GLY A 157 11.45 -40.09 15.13
N LYS A 158 11.82 -38.87 14.70
CA LYS A 158 12.49 -37.87 15.54
C LYS A 158 11.50 -36.83 16.03
N GLU A 159 11.56 -36.53 17.32
CA GLU A 159 10.85 -35.39 17.90
C GLU A 159 11.37 -34.09 17.28
N VAL A 160 10.46 -33.18 16.96
CA VAL A 160 10.75 -31.85 16.43
C VAL A 160 9.93 -30.83 17.22
N LYS A 161 10.61 -29.84 17.80
CA LYS A 161 10.04 -28.70 18.52
C LYS A 161 9.93 -27.51 17.59
N ILE A 162 8.73 -26.96 17.46
CA ILE A 162 8.41 -25.93 16.48
C ILE A 162 7.92 -24.68 17.20
N GLY A 163 8.58 -23.55 16.95
CA GLY A 163 8.04 -22.23 17.29
C GLY A 163 7.02 -21.80 16.25
N ILE A 164 5.93 -21.15 16.68
CA ILE A 164 4.95 -20.56 15.79
C ILE A 164 4.82 -19.08 16.14
N GLU A 165 4.96 -18.24 15.13
CA GLU A 165 4.81 -16.79 15.19
C GLU A 165 3.77 -16.35 14.17
N ILE A 166 3.12 -15.21 14.43
CA ILE A 166 2.24 -14.58 13.47
C ILE A 166 2.76 -13.18 13.17
N CYS A 167 3.17 -12.95 11.92
CA CYS A 167 3.52 -11.67 11.31
C CYS A 167 4.36 -10.74 12.19
N GLU A 168 3.69 -9.83 12.92
CA GLU A 168 4.31 -8.81 13.77
C GLU A 168 5.21 -9.40 14.86
N ASP A 169 4.98 -10.65 15.25
CA ASP A 169 5.81 -11.37 16.23
C ASP A 169 7.29 -11.47 15.79
N LEU A 170 7.60 -11.39 14.48
CA LEU A 170 8.99 -11.29 13.98
C LEU A 170 9.67 -9.95 14.31
N TRP A 171 8.89 -8.88 14.47
CA TRP A 171 9.38 -7.52 14.74
C TRP A 171 9.62 -7.30 16.24
N SER A 172 9.68 -8.37 17.02
CA SER A 172 9.63 -8.35 18.48
C SER A 172 10.75 -7.61 19.19
N LEU A 173 11.87 -7.32 18.50
CA LEU A 173 12.94 -6.47 19.04
C LEU A 173 12.53 -5.00 19.19
N ASP A 174 11.53 -4.55 18.43
CA ASP A 174 10.95 -3.20 18.55
C ASP A 174 9.90 -3.14 19.71
N TYR A 175 9.64 -4.27 20.38
CA TYR A 175 8.63 -4.41 21.41
C TYR A 175 9.24 -4.77 22.77
N SER A 176 8.43 -4.66 23.83
CA SER A 176 8.84 -5.05 25.19
C SER A 176 8.94 -6.56 25.40
N PHE A 177 8.43 -7.37 24.47
CA PHE A 177 8.43 -8.82 24.54
C PHE A 177 8.97 -9.41 23.26
N ASP A 178 10.04 -10.18 23.41
CA ASP A 178 10.77 -10.78 22.32
C ASP A 178 10.32 -12.23 22.07
N VAL A 179 9.37 -12.42 21.16
CA VAL A 179 8.75 -13.71 20.83
C VAL A 179 9.78 -14.69 20.26
N THR A 180 10.54 -14.26 19.25
CA THR A 180 11.58 -15.06 18.63
C THR A 180 12.65 -15.46 19.66
N GLY A 181 13.12 -14.51 20.47
CA GLY A 181 14.08 -14.77 21.54
C GLY A 181 13.58 -15.80 22.57
N GLU A 182 12.28 -15.80 22.88
CA GLU A 182 11.68 -16.77 23.81
C GLU A 182 11.64 -18.20 23.26
N TYR A 183 11.38 -18.36 21.96
CA TYR A 183 11.50 -19.67 21.31
C TYR A 183 12.95 -20.16 21.27
N LEU A 184 13.90 -19.28 20.98
CA LEU A 184 15.32 -19.62 20.96
C LEU A 184 15.83 -20.10 22.34
N LYS A 185 15.33 -19.55 23.44
CA LYS A 185 15.67 -20.03 24.81
C LYS A 185 15.18 -21.46 25.08
N GLN A 186 14.10 -21.86 24.42
CA GLN A 186 13.50 -23.19 24.59
C GLN A 186 14.07 -24.25 23.66
N ASN A 187 15.08 -23.89 22.86
CA ASN A 187 15.77 -24.77 21.91
C ASN A 187 14.78 -25.45 20.96
N VAL A 188 13.92 -24.66 20.33
CA VAL A 188 13.14 -25.12 19.17
C VAL A 188 14.08 -25.50 18.03
N ASP A 189 13.62 -26.40 17.15
CA ASP A 189 14.37 -26.85 15.98
C ASP A 189 14.14 -25.94 14.76
N LEU A 190 12.99 -25.27 14.69
CA LEU A 190 12.64 -24.29 13.66
C LEU A 190 11.49 -23.38 14.11
N ILE A 191 11.29 -22.27 13.40
CA ILE A 191 10.19 -21.32 13.63
C ILE A 191 9.39 -21.14 12.35
N PHE A 192 8.06 -21.23 12.46
CA PHE A 192 7.11 -20.86 11.42
C PHE A 192 6.55 -19.47 11.69
N ASN A 193 6.65 -18.56 10.74
CA ASN A 193 6.02 -17.24 10.80
C ASN A 193 4.97 -17.10 9.70
N LEU A 194 3.72 -16.96 10.13
CA LEU A 194 2.56 -16.83 9.26
C LEU A 194 2.23 -15.35 9.09
N SER A 195 2.19 -14.84 7.86
CA SER A 195 2.14 -13.41 7.60
C SER A 195 1.05 -12.98 6.63
N ALA A 196 0.43 -11.85 6.89
CA ALA A 196 -0.34 -11.06 5.93
C ALA A 196 0.26 -9.65 5.83
N SER A 197 1.52 -9.57 5.40
CA SER A 197 2.32 -8.35 5.38
C SER A 197 2.12 -7.57 4.07
N PRO A 198 1.48 -6.38 4.11
CA PRO A 198 1.36 -5.51 2.94
C PRO A 198 2.71 -5.06 2.41
N TRP A 199 2.83 -5.03 1.09
CA TRP A 199 3.99 -4.49 0.42
C TRP A 199 3.98 -2.97 0.44
N THR A 200 5.16 -2.41 0.68
CA THR A 200 5.52 -1.03 0.36
C THR A 200 6.92 -1.06 -0.23
N ILE A 201 7.33 0.03 -0.88
CA ILE A 201 8.70 0.17 -1.39
C ILE A 201 9.72 -0.20 -0.30
N ASN A 202 10.64 -1.11 -0.63
CA ASN A 202 11.70 -1.67 0.22
C ASN A 202 11.27 -2.63 1.36
N LYS A 203 10.00 -3.06 1.43
CA LYS A 203 9.49 -3.89 2.54
C LYS A 203 10.15 -5.26 2.63
N GLU A 204 10.62 -5.82 1.53
CA GLU A 204 11.40 -7.06 1.44
C GLU A 204 12.71 -6.93 2.19
N SER A 205 13.46 -5.85 1.92
CA SER A 205 14.69 -5.55 2.63
C SER A 205 14.44 -5.36 4.12
N SER A 206 13.32 -4.73 4.49
CA SER A 206 12.95 -4.59 5.90
C SER A 206 12.69 -5.95 6.57
N ARG A 207 12.04 -6.90 5.88
CA ARG A 207 11.82 -8.26 6.40
C ARG A 207 13.14 -9.00 6.60
N ASP A 208 14.03 -8.98 5.60
CA ASP A 208 15.34 -9.61 5.69
C ASP A 208 16.20 -9.01 6.84
N LYS A 209 16.10 -7.69 7.07
CA LYS A 209 16.79 -7.02 8.17
C LYS A 209 16.33 -7.46 9.56
N GLN A 210 15.07 -7.83 9.74
CA GLN A 210 14.57 -8.31 11.04
C GLN A 210 15.18 -9.66 11.41
N ILE A 211 15.29 -10.57 10.45
CA ILE A 211 16.00 -11.86 10.64
C ILE A 211 17.45 -11.61 11.08
N GLN A 212 18.15 -10.73 10.39
CA GLN A 212 19.53 -10.37 10.71
C GLN A 212 19.66 -9.69 12.08
N ALA A 213 18.69 -8.87 12.48
CA ALA A 213 18.67 -8.24 13.80
C ALA A 213 18.52 -9.26 14.93
N HIS A 214 17.66 -10.27 14.78
CA HIS A 214 17.52 -11.37 15.73
C HIS A 214 18.80 -12.19 15.89
N ILE A 215 19.43 -12.56 14.77
CA ILE A 215 20.72 -13.27 14.78
C ILE A 215 21.77 -12.48 15.55
N LYS A 216 21.89 -11.19 15.27
CA LYS A 216 22.84 -10.30 15.95
C LYS A 216 22.55 -10.18 17.45
N THR A 217 21.28 -10.12 17.84
CA THR A 217 20.86 -9.96 19.24
C THR A 217 21.08 -11.23 20.06
N HIS A 218 20.78 -12.41 19.51
CA HIS A 218 20.80 -13.66 20.27
C HIS A 218 22.08 -14.49 20.08
N GLY A 219 22.86 -14.23 19.02
CA GLY A 219 24.07 -14.98 18.68
C GLY A 219 23.83 -16.44 18.25
N LYS A 220 22.56 -16.88 18.25
CA LYS A 220 22.11 -18.17 17.74
C LYS A 220 20.76 -17.98 17.05
N PHE A 221 20.47 -18.83 16.07
CA PHE A 221 19.20 -18.84 15.35
C PHE A 221 18.88 -20.26 14.89
N VAL A 222 17.71 -20.43 14.31
CA VAL A 222 17.22 -21.71 13.79
C VAL A 222 16.58 -21.47 12.43
N PRO A 223 16.39 -22.51 11.60
CA PRO A 223 15.63 -22.38 10.37
C PRO A 223 14.31 -21.64 10.59
N PHE A 224 14.10 -20.56 9.82
CA PHE A 224 12.95 -19.68 9.96
C PHE A 224 12.17 -19.64 8.65
N ILE A 225 10.91 -20.03 8.70
CA ILE A 225 10.05 -20.17 7.53
C ILE A 225 9.02 -19.04 7.58
N TYR A 226 9.21 -18.05 6.72
CA TYR A 226 8.31 -16.92 6.55
C TYR A 226 7.33 -17.22 5.41
N THR A 227 6.04 -17.35 5.71
CA THR A 227 4.99 -17.56 4.70
C THR A 227 4.02 -16.40 4.70
N ASN A 228 3.97 -15.68 3.58
CA ASN A 228 3.14 -14.50 3.41
C ASN A 228 2.02 -14.72 2.38
N ALA A 229 0.88 -14.08 2.61
CA ALA A 229 -0.18 -13.99 1.60
C ALA A 229 0.27 -13.14 0.40
N CYS A 230 -0.41 -13.33 -0.73
CA CYS A 230 -0.29 -12.45 -1.90
C CYS A 230 -1.67 -11.93 -2.35
N GLY A 231 -1.70 -11.10 -3.39
CA GLY A 231 -2.93 -10.49 -3.91
C GLY A 231 -3.22 -9.14 -3.27
N MET A 232 -4.49 -8.85 -2.97
CA MET A 232 -4.93 -7.56 -2.44
C MET A 232 -5.88 -7.73 -1.27
N GLN A 233 -5.72 -6.83 -0.30
CA GLN A 233 -6.66 -6.61 0.79
C GLN A 233 -6.90 -5.11 0.95
N ASN A 234 -7.98 -4.70 1.62
CA ASN A 234 -8.25 -3.28 1.78
C ASN A 234 -8.88 -2.94 3.14
N THR A 235 -8.68 -1.70 3.56
CA THR A 235 -9.29 -1.15 4.78
C THR A 235 -10.24 0.01 4.41
N GLY A 236 -11.02 -0.15 3.35
CA GLY A 236 -11.89 0.92 2.84
C GLY A 236 -11.10 1.97 2.06
N LYS A 237 -10.37 2.89 2.71
CA LYS A 237 -9.60 3.96 2.03
C LYS A 237 -8.24 3.53 1.49
N SER A 238 -7.71 2.41 1.98
CA SER A 238 -6.38 1.94 1.63
C SER A 238 -6.47 0.58 0.96
N ILE A 239 -6.01 0.49 -0.28
CA ILE A 239 -5.84 -0.75 -1.03
C ILE A 239 -4.41 -1.23 -0.83
N CYS A 240 -4.24 -2.36 -0.17
CA CYS A 240 -2.96 -2.93 0.18
C CYS A 240 -2.71 -4.16 -0.69
N VAL A 241 -1.62 -4.17 -1.44
CA VAL A 241 -1.17 -5.39 -2.13
C VAL A 241 -0.18 -6.15 -1.27
N LEU A 242 -0.26 -7.47 -1.29
CA LEU A 242 0.66 -8.36 -0.60
C LEU A 242 1.51 -9.05 -1.67
N ASP A 243 2.83 -8.97 -1.53
CA ASP A 243 3.76 -9.45 -2.55
C ASP A 243 4.02 -10.95 -2.48
N GLY A 244 3.51 -11.62 -1.44
CA GLY A 244 4.00 -12.94 -1.08
C GLY A 244 5.45 -12.82 -0.62
N ASN A 245 6.38 -13.24 -1.48
CA ASN A 245 7.80 -13.30 -1.16
C ASN A 245 8.05 -14.17 0.08
N SER A 246 7.38 -15.32 0.13
CA SER A 246 7.57 -16.32 1.18
C SER A 246 8.97 -16.93 1.06
N LYS A 247 9.69 -17.07 2.17
CA LYS A 247 11.11 -17.45 2.20
C LYS A 247 11.42 -18.39 3.35
N ILE A 248 12.45 -19.20 3.17
CA ILE A 248 13.10 -19.94 4.25
C ILE A 248 14.50 -19.39 4.46
N TYR A 249 14.82 -19.12 5.72
CA TYR A 249 16.15 -18.72 6.16
C TYR A 249 16.83 -19.84 6.93
N ASP A 250 18.14 -20.01 6.73
CA ASP A 250 18.97 -20.92 7.55
C ASP A 250 19.33 -20.30 8.92
N GLU A 251 20.08 -21.03 9.74
CA GLU A 251 20.57 -20.57 11.04
C GLU A 251 21.52 -19.35 10.98
N ASN A 252 22.02 -18.99 9.80
CA ASN A 252 22.86 -17.81 9.56
C ASN A 252 22.05 -16.65 8.95
N GLY A 253 20.75 -16.84 8.73
CA GLY A 253 19.85 -15.85 8.14
C GLY A 253 19.97 -15.69 6.63
N ASN A 254 20.56 -16.65 5.92
CA ASN A 254 20.61 -16.66 4.46
C ASN A 254 19.30 -17.23 3.89
N CYS A 255 18.76 -16.60 2.83
CA CYS A 255 17.64 -17.19 2.06
C CYS A 255 18.13 -18.48 1.40
N ILE A 256 17.56 -19.63 1.76
CA ILE A 256 17.88 -20.93 1.13
C ILE A 256 16.82 -21.35 0.11
N GLY A 257 15.76 -20.57 -0.03
CA GLY A 257 14.72 -20.79 -1.03
C GLY A 257 13.44 -20.07 -0.67
N GLY A 258 12.65 -19.74 -1.67
CA GLY A 258 11.39 -19.02 -1.49
C GLY A 258 10.54 -19.00 -2.75
N CYS A 259 9.28 -18.63 -2.56
CA CYS A 259 8.33 -18.33 -3.63
C CYS A 259 8.72 -17.01 -4.34
N ASN A 260 8.08 -16.78 -5.48
CA ASN A 260 8.12 -15.50 -6.19
C ASN A 260 7.65 -14.36 -5.30
N ASP A 261 8.08 -13.15 -5.69
CA ASP A 261 7.69 -11.88 -5.07
C ASP A 261 6.84 -11.01 -6.02
N ALA A 262 6.25 -11.65 -7.04
CA ALA A 262 5.53 -11.01 -8.13
C ALA A 262 4.04 -10.82 -7.83
N PHE A 263 3.66 -10.80 -6.54
CA PHE A 263 2.28 -10.65 -6.04
C PHE A 263 1.33 -11.74 -6.54
N ILE A 264 1.88 -12.89 -6.96
CA ILE A 264 1.11 -14.02 -7.44
C ILE A 264 1.29 -15.21 -6.54
N GLU A 265 0.28 -16.05 -6.59
CA GLU A 265 0.22 -17.28 -5.83
C GLU A 265 1.23 -18.31 -6.31
N GLU A 266 1.81 -19.04 -5.36
CA GLU A 266 2.71 -20.16 -5.63
C GLU A 266 2.71 -21.14 -4.45
N CYS A 267 2.79 -22.44 -4.76
CA CYS A 267 3.12 -23.45 -3.74
C CYS A 267 4.50 -24.03 -4.06
N LYS A 268 5.52 -23.61 -3.31
CA LYS A 268 6.90 -24.03 -3.52
C LYS A 268 7.36 -24.96 -2.41
N ILE A 269 8.08 -26.02 -2.76
CA ILE A 269 8.66 -26.96 -1.80
C ILE A 269 10.15 -26.70 -1.73
N VAL A 270 10.64 -26.51 -0.52
CA VAL A 270 12.05 -26.26 -0.23
C VAL A 270 12.53 -27.35 0.72
N ASP A 271 13.64 -28.00 0.38
CA ASP A 271 14.32 -28.89 1.31
C ASP A 271 15.33 -28.07 2.13
N LEU A 272 15.23 -28.11 3.46
CA LEU A 272 16.16 -27.41 4.36
C LEU A 272 17.63 -27.79 4.15
N SER A 273 17.92 -28.89 3.46
CA SER A 273 19.29 -29.30 3.11
C SER A 273 19.81 -28.76 1.78
N GLN A 274 18.99 -28.02 1.04
CA GLN A 274 19.31 -27.46 -0.26
C GLN A 274 19.16 -25.94 -0.24
N SER A 275 19.93 -25.26 -1.10
CA SER A 275 19.84 -23.82 -1.29
C SER A 275 19.49 -23.52 -2.74
N GLU A 276 18.51 -22.66 -2.94
CA GLU A 276 18.08 -22.13 -4.23
C GLU A 276 18.00 -20.61 -4.16
N GLU A 277 18.34 -19.95 -5.27
CA GLU A 277 18.21 -18.50 -5.38
C GLU A 277 16.74 -18.07 -5.35
N CYS A 278 16.45 -17.07 -4.52
CA CYS A 278 15.13 -16.49 -4.36
C CYS A 278 14.87 -15.52 -5.53
N GLN A 279 13.74 -15.66 -6.23
CA GLN A 279 13.43 -14.83 -7.41
C GLN A 279 13.13 -13.38 -7.01
N HIS A 280 13.52 -12.44 -7.88
CA HIS A 280 13.30 -11.01 -7.68
C HIS A 280 12.60 -10.38 -8.88
N THR A 281 11.50 -9.68 -8.61
CA THR A 281 10.72 -8.97 -9.62
C THR A 281 11.33 -7.61 -9.94
N GLU A 282 11.69 -7.39 -11.21
CA GLU A 282 12.02 -6.06 -11.73
C GLU A 282 10.79 -5.13 -11.76
N ASP A 283 11.02 -3.82 -11.71
CA ASP A 283 9.96 -2.80 -11.83
C ASP A 283 8.80 -3.04 -10.83
N LYS A 284 9.15 -3.38 -9.58
CA LYS A 284 8.18 -3.90 -8.60
C LYS A 284 7.03 -2.94 -8.27
N LEU A 285 7.24 -1.62 -8.37
CA LEU A 285 6.16 -0.64 -8.25
C LEU A 285 5.11 -0.78 -9.36
N LEU A 286 5.53 -0.93 -10.62
CA LEU A 286 4.62 -1.19 -11.75
C LEU A 286 3.85 -2.50 -11.53
N LYS A 287 4.53 -3.53 -11.04
CA LYS A 287 3.88 -4.81 -10.72
C LYS A 287 2.87 -4.67 -9.56
N ALA A 288 3.19 -3.91 -8.53
CA ALA A 288 2.30 -3.65 -7.40
C ALA A 288 1.02 -2.93 -7.85
N LEU A 289 1.17 -1.83 -8.61
CA LEU A 289 0.03 -1.04 -9.10
C LEU A 289 -0.85 -1.84 -10.06
N SER A 290 -0.25 -2.60 -10.99
CA SER A 290 -1.00 -3.44 -11.92
C SER A 290 -1.74 -4.58 -11.24
N THR A 291 -1.15 -5.17 -10.19
CA THR A 291 -1.81 -6.18 -9.36
C THR A 291 -2.97 -5.56 -8.60
N ALA A 292 -2.78 -4.39 -7.99
CA ALA A 292 -3.85 -3.67 -7.30
C ALA A 292 -5.04 -3.38 -8.23
N ILE A 293 -4.78 -2.91 -9.46
CA ILE A 293 -5.83 -2.67 -10.46
C ILE A 293 -6.58 -3.96 -10.80
N LYS A 294 -5.87 -5.07 -11.09
CA LYS A 294 -6.49 -6.37 -11.39
C LYS A 294 -7.35 -6.87 -10.24
N GLU A 295 -6.85 -6.77 -9.02
CA GLU A 295 -7.53 -7.27 -7.84
C GLU A 295 -8.73 -6.39 -7.45
N VAL A 296 -8.64 -5.07 -7.59
CA VAL A 296 -9.79 -4.17 -7.41
C VAL A 296 -10.88 -4.48 -8.44
N ASP A 297 -10.50 -4.62 -9.71
CA ASP A 297 -11.41 -5.00 -10.79
C ASP A 297 -12.10 -6.35 -10.51
N GLN A 298 -11.35 -7.36 -10.07
CA GLN A 298 -11.88 -8.69 -9.77
C GLN A 298 -12.75 -8.72 -8.50
N GLN A 299 -12.26 -8.20 -7.38
CA GLN A 299 -12.88 -8.36 -6.06
C GLN A 299 -14.01 -7.36 -5.80
N MET A 300 -13.91 -6.13 -6.33
CA MET A 300 -14.93 -5.09 -6.11
C MET A 300 -15.93 -4.99 -7.25
N PHE A 301 -15.54 -5.35 -8.47
CA PHE A 301 -16.33 -5.13 -9.68
C PHE A 301 -16.55 -6.40 -10.54
N ASN A 302 -16.18 -7.57 -10.03
CA ASN A 302 -16.35 -8.88 -10.69
C ASN A 302 -15.75 -8.95 -12.11
N ALA A 303 -14.73 -8.15 -12.40
CA ALA A 303 -14.05 -8.03 -13.69
C ALA A 303 -14.94 -7.68 -14.89
N GLN A 304 -16.09 -7.02 -14.65
CA GLN A 304 -17.10 -6.76 -15.69
C GLN A 304 -17.21 -5.30 -16.12
N VAL A 305 -16.67 -4.36 -15.34
CA VAL A 305 -16.89 -2.92 -15.58
C VAL A 305 -15.96 -2.36 -16.66
N LYS A 306 -16.43 -1.31 -17.34
CA LYS A 306 -15.55 -0.43 -18.13
C LYS A 306 -14.88 0.60 -17.20
N TRP A 307 -13.60 0.87 -17.42
CA TRP A 307 -12.85 1.88 -16.71
C TRP A 307 -12.82 3.16 -17.53
N VAL A 308 -13.50 4.19 -17.01
CA VAL A 308 -13.64 5.50 -17.64
C VAL A 308 -12.58 6.44 -17.09
N ILE A 309 -11.83 7.08 -17.99
CA ILE A 309 -10.74 7.98 -17.63
C ILE A 309 -10.84 9.32 -18.38
N GLY A 310 -10.70 10.42 -17.64
CA GLY A 310 -10.49 11.73 -18.22
C GLY A 310 -9.03 11.87 -18.68
N LEU A 311 -8.82 12.10 -19.97
CA LEU A 311 -7.49 12.25 -20.58
C LEU A 311 -7.18 13.72 -20.81
N SER A 312 -6.36 14.32 -19.94
CA SER A 312 -5.95 15.73 -20.06
C SER A 312 -4.77 15.94 -21.02
N GLY A 313 -4.04 14.88 -21.35
CA GLY A 313 -2.77 14.96 -22.07
C GLY A 313 -1.56 15.24 -21.17
N GLY A 314 -1.78 15.39 -19.85
CA GLY A 314 -0.73 15.45 -18.85
C GLY A 314 -0.28 14.08 -18.34
N LEU A 315 0.81 14.07 -17.57
CA LEU A 315 1.47 12.84 -17.09
C LEU A 315 0.53 11.91 -16.34
N ASP A 316 -0.22 12.40 -15.36
CA ASP A 316 -0.92 11.56 -14.40
C ASP A 316 -2.03 10.72 -15.06
N SER A 317 -2.83 11.35 -15.92
CA SER A 317 -3.85 10.64 -16.72
C SER A 317 -3.23 9.66 -17.73
N THR A 318 -2.07 9.99 -18.27
CA THR A 318 -1.30 9.12 -19.19
C THR A 318 -0.78 7.88 -18.48
N ILE A 319 -0.17 8.05 -17.29
CA ILE A 319 0.32 6.93 -16.48
C ILE A 319 -0.85 6.02 -16.09
N ASN A 320 -1.96 6.58 -15.61
CA ASN A 320 -3.13 5.78 -15.27
C ASN A 320 -3.71 5.02 -16.48
N ALA A 321 -3.80 5.65 -17.65
CA ALA A 321 -4.23 4.96 -18.87
C ALA A 321 -3.31 3.78 -19.21
N CYS A 322 -2.00 3.99 -19.16
CA CYS A 322 -1.01 2.94 -19.41
C CYS A 322 -1.08 1.81 -18.37
N LEU A 323 -1.21 2.14 -17.08
CA LEU A 323 -1.37 1.17 -15.99
C LEU A 323 -2.63 0.32 -16.15
N LEU A 324 -3.76 0.97 -16.48
CA LEU A 324 -5.03 0.31 -16.75
C LEU A 324 -4.92 -0.67 -17.93
N VAL A 325 -4.30 -0.26 -19.04
CA VAL A 325 -4.10 -1.14 -20.21
C VAL A 325 -3.14 -2.28 -19.88
N HIS A 326 -2.04 -2.00 -19.19
CA HIS A 326 -1.08 -3.02 -18.74
C HIS A 326 -1.75 -4.06 -17.83
N ALA A 327 -2.69 -3.62 -16.98
CA ALA A 327 -3.39 -4.49 -16.05
C ALA A 327 -4.57 -5.26 -16.68
N LEU A 328 -5.39 -4.61 -17.49
CA LEU A 328 -6.72 -5.09 -17.85
C LEU A 328 -6.92 -5.29 -19.36
N GLY A 329 -5.96 -4.89 -20.18
CA GLY A 329 -6.08 -4.79 -21.63
C GLY A 329 -6.86 -3.54 -22.08
N PRO A 330 -6.73 -3.13 -23.35
CA PRO A 330 -7.28 -1.87 -23.84
C PRO A 330 -8.81 -1.88 -23.98
N GLU A 331 -9.40 -3.04 -24.24
CA GLU A 331 -10.84 -3.20 -24.53
C GLU A 331 -11.75 -2.72 -23.39
N ARG A 332 -11.25 -2.69 -22.16
CA ARG A 332 -12.03 -2.28 -20.98
C ARG A 332 -11.84 -0.81 -20.64
N ILE A 333 -11.00 -0.08 -21.36
CA ILE A 333 -10.62 1.30 -21.03
C ILE A 333 -11.25 2.28 -22.02
N LEU A 334 -11.96 3.28 -21.50
CA LEU A 334 -12.62 4.31 -22.29
C LEU A 334 -12.09 5.69 -21.90
N GLY A 335 -11.34 6.30 -22.79
CA GLY A 335 -10.79 7.64 -22.62
C GLY A 335 -11.75 8.73 -23.07
N TYR A 336 -11.81 9.82 -22.30
CA TYR A 336 -12.58 11.02 -22.66
C TYR A 336 -11.69 12.25 -22.61
N ASN A 337 -11.50 12.91 -23.74
CA ASN A 337 -10.87 14.23 -23.81
C ASN A 337 -11.97 15.31 -23.85
N MET A 338 -12.07 16.07 -22.76
CA MET A 338 -13.10 17.08 -22.55
C MET A 338 -12.51 18.48 -22.64
N ALA A 339 -12.16 18.88 -23.87
CA ALA A 339 -11.46 20.12 -24.15
C ALA A 339 -12.29 21.34 -23.76
N SER A 340 -11.61 22.36 -23.21
CA SER A 340 -12.10 23.74 -23.20
C SER A 340 -11.39 24.53 -24.30
N LYS A 341 -11.80 25.79 -24.50
CA LYS A 341 -11.14 26.73 -25.42
C LYS A 341 -9.67 27.04 -25.08
N TYR A 342 -9.16 26.56 -23.95
CA TYR A 342 -7.81 26.82 -23.46
C TYR A 342 -6.84 25.65 -23.66
N ASN A 343 -7.31 24.49 -24.11
CA ASN A 343 -6.44 23.34 -24.38
C ASN A 343 -5.53 23.62 -25.58
N SER A 344 -4.22 23.52 -25.36
CA SER A 344 -3.20 23.62 -26.41
C SER A 344 -3.33 22.47 -27.42
N ASP A 345 -2.83 22.66 -28.65
CA ASP A 345 -2.77 21.55 -29.62
C ASP A 345 -1.84 20.43 -29.15
N MET A 346 -0.80 20.77 -28.37
CA MET A 346 0.19 19.82 -27.84
C MET A 346 -0.44 18.79 -26.89
N THR A 347 -1.27 19.24 -25.94
CA THR A 347 -1.92 18.34 -24.97
C THR A 347 -3.00 17.47 -25.59
N LYS A 348 -3.75 18.00 -26.57
CA LYS A 348 -4.69 17.20 -27.37
C LYS A 348 -3.95 16.11 -28.14
N ASN A 349 -2.81 16.43 -28.75
CA ASN A 349 -2.00 15.46 -29.47
C ASN A 349 -1.43 14.39 -28.52
N ASN A 350 -0.89 14.78 -27.36
CA ASN A 350 -0.42 13.81 -26.36
C ASN A 350 -1.50 12.79 -25.97
N ALA A 351 -2.74 13.25 -25.71
CA ALA A 351 -3.84 12.37 -25.32
C ALA A 351 -4.25 11.42 -26.46
N ARG A 352 -4.35 11.94 -27.69
CA ARG A 352 -4.74 11.15 -28.87
C ARG A 352 -3.66 10.14 -29.26
N ASP A 353 -2.41 10.57 -29.33
CA ASP A 353 -1.27 9.74 -29.72
C ASP A 353 -1.07 8.61 -28.71
N MET A 354 -1.17 8.91 -27.41
CA MET A 354 -1.14 7.88 -26.36
C MET A 354 -2.28 6.89 -26.52
N ALA A 355 -3.52 7.37 -26.74
CA ALA A 355 -4.68 6.50 -26.90
C ALA A 355 -4.54 5.56 -28.11
N GLU A 356 -4.08 6.09 -29.25
CA GLU A 356 -3.79 5.31 -30.45
C GLU A 356 -2.70 4.27 -30.21
N ARG A 357 -1.58 4.66 -29.56
CA ARG A 357 -0.49 3.73 -29.25
C ARG A 357 -0.92 2.65 -28.26
N LEU A 358 -1.80 2.94 -27.30
CA LEU A 358 -2.35 1.93 -26.38
C LEU A 358 -3.47 1.08 -26.99
N GLY A 359 -4.09 1.55 -28.08
CA GLY A 359 -5.24 0.90 -28.70
C GLY A 359 -6.54 1.07 -27.89
N ILE A 360 -6.67 2.12 -27.08
CA ILE A 360 -7.88 2.41 -26.31
C ILE A 360 -8.83 3.32 -27.09
N GLU A 361 -10.13 3.16 -26.86
CA GLU A 361 -11.12 4.07 -27.43
C GLU A 361 -11.02 5.44 -26.74
N ILE A 362 -10.95 6.51 -27.54
CA ILE A 362 -10.99 7.89 -27.07
C ILE A 362 -12.19 8.62 -27.67
N ARG A 363 -12.94 9.33 -26.83
CA ARG A 363 -14.05 10.20 -27.24
C ARG A 363 -13.72 11.64 -26.92
N GLU A 364 -13.86 12.50 -27.91
CA GLU A 364 -13.52 13.92 -27.81
C GLU A 364 -14.79 14.78 -27.83
N GLY A 365 -14.88 15.76 -26.95
CA GLY A 365 -16.02 16.66 -26.87
C GLY A 365 -15.72 17.95 -26.12
N ALA A 366 -16.40 19.05 -26.49
CA ALA A 366 -16.24 20.34 -25.84
C ALA A 366 -17.25 20.54 -24.71
N ILE A 367 -16.79 21.03 -23.56
CA ILE A 367 -17.65 21.29 -22.39
C ILE A 367 -18.31 22.68 -22.40
N GLU A 368 -17.96 23.53 -23.37
CA GLU A 368 -18.30 24.96 -23.40
C GLU A 368 -19.80 25.24 -23.28
N LYS A 369 -20.65 24.43 -23.93
CA LYS A 369 -22.11 24.60 -23.84
C LYS A 369 -22.63 24.47 -22.41
N VAL A 370 -22.12 23.49 -21.67
CA VAL A 370 -22.52 23.23 -20.28
C VAL A 370 -21.90 24.27 -19.35
N VAL A 371 -20.67 24.70 -19.64
CA VAL A 371 -19.99 25.76 -18.89
C VAL A 371 -20.76 27.07 -19.01
N ASN A 372 -21.13 27.48 -20.23
CA ASN A 372 -21.88 28.71 -20.46
C ASN A 372 -23.27 28.66 -19.80
N ALA A 373 -24.00 27.55 -19.95
CA ALA A 373 -25.28 27.38 -19.27
C ALA A 373 -25.16 27.47 -17.74
N THR A 374 -24.07 26.95 -17.17
CA THR A 374 -23.79 27.05 -15.73
C THR A 374 -23.49 28.50 -15.32
N ILE A 375 -22.69 29.22 -16.11
CA ILE A 375 -22.39 30.65 -15.89
C ILE A 375 -23.67 31.49 -15.96
N ASP A 376 -24.50 31.29 -16.99
CA ASP A 376 -25.77 32.00 -17.15
C ASP A 376 -26.69 31.75 -15.95
N THR A 377 -26.76 30.49 -15.48
CA THR A 377 -27.48 30.16 -14.25
C THR A 377 -26.91 30.91 -13.04
N MET A 378 -25.58 31.06 -12.92
CA MET A 378 -24.98 31.84 -11.82
C MET A 378 -25.34 33.32 -11.90
N HIS A 379 -25.43 33.89 -13.10
CA HIS A 379 -25.90 35.27 -13.31
C HIS A 379 -27.36 35.45 -12.90
N ASP A 380 -28.23 34.45 -13.12
CA ASP A 380 -29.63 34.49 -12.65
C ASP A 380 -29.73 34.60 -11.11
N TYR A 381 -28.72 34.12 -10.38
CA TYR A 381 -28.60 34.29 -8.92
C TYR A 381 -27.81 35.54 -8.49
N GLY A 382 -27.43 36.41 -9.44
CA GLY A 382 -26.70 37.66 -9.19
C GLY A 382 -25.18 37.51 -9.05
N TYR A 383 -24.59 36.39 -9.48
CA TYR A 383 -23.13 36.15 -9.40
C TYR A 383 -22.39 36.47 -10.70
N GLU A 384 -22.28 37.76 -11.04
CA GLU A 384 -21.62 38.26 -12.26
C GLU A 384 -20.13 37.86 -12.41
N GLY A 385 -19.47 37.48 -11.31
CA GLY A 385 -18.05 37.07 -11.29
C GLY A 385 -17.80 35.59 -11.59
N ALA A 386 -18.83 34.79 -11.90
CA ALA A 386 -18.70 33.35 -12.11
C ALA A 386 -17.86 32.97 -13.35
N ASN A 387 -17.66 33.90 -14.28
CA ASN A 387 -16.97 33.72 -15.55
C ASN A 387 -15.44 33.98 -15.48
N GLN A 388 -14.85 34.16 -14.29
CA GLN A 388 -13.45 34.52 -14.13
C GLN A 388 -12.73 33.77 -13.00
N GLY A 389 -11.40 33.71 -13.11
CA GLY A 389 -10.48 33.17 -12.11
C GLY A 389 -10.77 31.73 -11.68
N LEU A 390 -10.42 31.45 -10.42
CA LEU A 390 -10.55 30.13 -9.79
C LEU A 390 -12.00 29.61 -9.79
N THR A 391 -13.00 30.48 -9.79
CA THR A 391 -14.41 30.07 -9.85
C THR A 391 -14.73 29.40 -11.18
N LEU A 392 -14.32 30.01 -12.30
CA LEU A 392 -14.52 29.44 -13.64
C LEU A 392 -13.75 28.11 -13.82
N GLU A 393 -12.51 28.04 -13.32
CA GLU A 393 -11.70 26.82 -13.35
C GLU A 393 -12.39 25.68 -12.60
N ASN A 394 -12.88 25.95 -11.38
CA ASN A 394 -13.64 24.99 -10.60
C ASN A 394 -14.95 24.56 -11.28
N ILE A 395 -15.67 25.48 -11.95
CA ILE A 395 -16.87 25.15 -12.73
C ILE A 395 -16.52 24.17 -13.85
N GLN A 396 -15.47 24.45 -14.62
CA GLN A 396 -15.03 23.56 -15.71
C GLN A 396 -14.65 22.17 -15.18
N ALA A 397 -13.87 22.10 -14.09
CA ALA A 397 -13.46 20.83 -13.50
C ALA A 397 -14.67 20.03 -12.98
N ARG A 398 -15.63 20.66 -12.28
CA ARG A 398 -16.87 20.01 -11.82
C ARG A 398 -17.73 19.49 -12.95
N ILE A 399 -17.83 20.24 -14.05
CA ILE A 399 -18.55 19.78 -15.24
C ILE A 399 -17.88 18.55 -15.85
N ARG A 400 -16.54 18.51 -15.92
CA ARG A 400 -15.81 17.31 -16.37
C ARG A 400 -16.07 16.12 -15.45
N GLY A 401 -16.07 16.32 -14.13
CA GLY A 401 -16.42 15.28 -13.17
C GLY A 401 -17.85 14.75 -13.39
N HIS A 402 -18.81 15.65 -13.53
CA HIS A 402 -20.20 15.32 -13.82
C HIS A 402 -20.35 14.51 -15.12
N LEU A 403 -19.68 14.93 -16.20
CA LEU A 403 -19.72 14.24 -17.48
C LEU A 403 -19.08 12.86 -17.40
N LEU A 404 -17.91 12.70 -16.80
CA LEU A 404 -17.27 11.38 -16.61
C LEU A 404 -18.16 10.42 -15.85
N SER A 405 -18.81 10.89 -14.79
CA SER A 405 -19.73 10.09 -13.98
C SER A 405 -20.96 9.67 -14.78
N THR A 406 -21.46 10.57 -15.62
CA THR A 406 -22.59 10.31 -16.53
C THR A 406 -22.19 9.30 -17.62
N PHE A 407 -21.01 9.45 -18.23
CA PHE A 407 -20.49 8.51 -19.22
C PHE A 407 -20.27 7.12 -18.62
N ALA A 408 -19.70 7.03 -17.43
CA ALA A 408 -19.54 5.78 -16.69
C ALA A 408 -20.90 5.09 -16.50
N SER A 409 -21.94 5.83 -16.11
CA SER A 409 -23.28 5.28 -15.96
C SER A 409 -23.86 4.73 -17.27
N LEU A 410 -23.63 5.42 -18.40
CA LEU A 410 -24.12 4.99 -19.72
C LEU A 410 -23.48 3.69 -20.22
N VAL A 411 -22.22 3.45 -19.86
CA VAL A 411 -21.44 2.29 -20.35
C VAL A 411 -21.34 1.16 -19.32
N GLY A 412 -22.03 1.27 -18.17
CA GLY A 412 -21.90 0.32 -17.06
C GLY A 412 -20.48 0.28 -16.48
N GLY A 413 -19.82 1.43 -16.41
CA GLY A 413 -18.43 1.59 -15.98
C GLY A 413 -18.27 2.36 -14.68
N VAL A 414 -17.01 2.55 -14.29
CA VAL A 414 -16.57 3.34 -13.13
C VAL A 414 -15.46 4.30 -13.52
N VAL A 415 -15.35 5.42 -12.81
CA VAL A 415 -14.36 6.47 -13.10
C VAL A 415 -13.06 6.20 -12.33
N ILE A 416 -11.92 6.33 -12.99
CA ILE A 416 -10.61 6.31 -12.33
C ILE A 416 -10.22 7.72 -11.87
N ASN A 417 -9.62 7.82 -10.68
CA ASN A 417 -9.06 9.07 -10.18
C ASN A 417 -7.59 9.22 -10.60
N ASN A 418 -7.23 10.41 -11.08
CA ASN A 418 -5.88 10.72 -11.60
C ASN A 418 -5.00 11.50 -10.60
N GLY A 419 -5.45 11.74 -9.37
CA GLY A 419 -4.68 12.53 -8.41
C GLY A 419 -3.47 11.75 -7.89
N ASN A 420 -2.28 12.36 -7.94
CA ASN A 420 -1.07 11.80 -7.33
C ASN A 420 -0.92 12.23 -5.86
N LYS A 421 0.02 11.62 -5.14
CA LYS A 421 0.23 11.84 -3.70
C LYS A 421 0.43 13.30 -3.30
N VAL A 422 1.17 14.08 -4.09
CA VAL A 422 1.46 15.49 -3.78
C VAL A 422 0.22 16.35 -3.96
N GLU A 423 -0.55 16.11 -5.03
CA GLU A 423 -1.83 16.79 -5.26
C GLU A 423 -2.86 16.44 -4.18
N VAL A 424 -2.91 15.16 -3.79
CA VAL A 424 -3.75 14.68 -2.67
C VAL A 424 -3.35 15.37 -1.37
N ALA A 425 -2.06 15.44 -1.06
CA ALA A 425 -1.54 16.09 0.15
C ALA A 425 -1.92 17.57 0.20
N LEU A 426 -1.74 18.30 -0.89
CA LEU A 426 -1.99 19.73 -0.95
C LEU A 426 -3.47 20.05 -1.24
N GLY A 427 -4.30 19.03 -1.51
CA GLY A 427 -5.67 19.20 -1.99
C GLY A 427 -5.73 20.05 -3.25
N TYR A 428 -4.71 19.92 -4.11
CA TYR A 428 -4.60 20.64 -5.36
C TYR A 428 -5.45 19.95 -6.44
N CYS A 429 -6.74 19.91 -6.14
CA CYS A 429 -7.79 19.35 -6.95
C CYS A 429 -9.08 20.15 -6.73
N THR A 430 -9.93 20.15 -7.74
CA THR A 430 -11.30 20.63 -7.61
C THR A 430 -12.17 19.53 -7.02
N MET A 431 -12.70 19.77 -5.82
CA MET A 431 -13.68 18.87 -5.21
C MET A 431 -14.87 18.64 -6.14
N TYR A 432 -15.17 17.36 -6.36
CA TYR A 432 -16.21 16.85 -7.26
C TYR A 432 -15.97 17.15 -8.74
N GLY A 433 -14.77 17.63 -9.08
CA GLY A 433 -14.29 17.78 -10.45
C GLY A 433 -13.33 16.67 -10.82
N ASP A 434 -12.03 16.97 -10.80
CA ASP A 434 -10.93 16.02 -11.02
C ASP A 434 -10.68 15.09 -9.81
N SER A 435 -11.24 15.42 -8.65
CA SER A 435 -11.13 14.62 -7.42
C SER A 435 -12.02 13.37 -7.39
N ILE A 436 -12.86 13.15 -8.41
CA ILE A 436 -13.81 12.02 -8.44
C ILE A 436 -13.12 10.70 -8.80
N GLY A 437 -13.79 9.60 -8.51
CA GLY A 437 -13.42 8.27 -8.96
C GLY A 437 -13.93 7.19 -8.01
N ALA A 438 -13.88 5.94 -8.45
CA ALA A 438 -14.10 4.76 -7.61
C ALA A 438 -12.79 4.27 -6.98
N PHE A 439 -11.66 4.60 -7.59
CA PHE A 439 -10.33 4.09 -7.22
C PHE A 439 -9.23 5.05 -7.70
N SER A 440 -8.17 5.23 -6.90
CA SER A 440 -6.99 6.05 -7.22
C SER A 440 -5.71 5.21 -7.21
N PRO A 441 -5.29 4.63 -8.36
CA PRO A 441 -4.11 3.77 -8.44
C PRO A 441 -2.85 4.48 -7.96
N ILE A 442 -2.69 5.74 -8.35
CA ILE A 442 -1.48 6.55 -8.11
C ILE A 442 -1.61 7.52 -6.93
N GLY A 443 -2.67 7.42 -6.13
CA GLY A 443 -2.95 8.34 -5.02
C GLY A 443 -1.89 8.36 -3.91
N ASP A 444 -1.05 7.31 -3.82
CA ASP A 444 0.12 7.25 -2.93
C ASP A 444 1.46 7.26 -3.69
N CYS A 445 1.44 7.52 -5.00
CA CYS A 445 2.65 7.69 -5.80
C CYS A 445 3.05 9.17 -5.85
N THR A 446 4.34 9.45 -5.61
CA THR A 446 4.92 10.77 -5.80
C THR A 446 5.09 11.07 -7.29
N LYS A 447 5.22 12.34 -7.69
CA LYS A 447 5.44 12.72 -9.09
C LYS A 447 6.77 12.15 -9.61
N VAL A 448 7.80 12.08 -8.76
CA VAL A 448 9.07 11.41 -9.10
C VAL A 448 8.87 9.95 -9.46
N GLN A 449 8.05 9.22 -8.70
CA GLN A 449 7.71 7.83 -9.01
C GLN A 449 6.89 7.71 -10.30
N LEU A 450 6.07 8.70 -10.65
CA LEU A 450 5.36 8.72 -11.93
C LEU A 450 6.32 8.88 -13.12
N PHE A 451 7.42 9.63 -12.98
CA PHE A 451 8.44 9.71 -14.02
C PHE A 451 9.11 8.36 -14.25
N GLU A 452 9.51 7.68 -13.16
CA GLU A 452 10.11 6.34 -13.22
C GLU A 452 9.15 5.34 -13.87
N LEU A 453 7.87 5.35 -13.46
CA LEU A 453 6.83 4.54 -14.07
C LEU A 453 6.66 4.84 -15.56
N GLY A 454 6.79 6.09 -15.98
CA GLY A 454 6.74 6.48 -17.39
C GLY A 454 7.80 5.75 -18.23
N TYR A 455 9.04 5.69 -17.73
CA TYR A 455 10.11 4.93 -18.37
C TYR A 455 9.85 3.42 -18.33
N SER A 456 9.43 2.86 -17.19
CA SER A 456 9.14 1.42 -17.08
C SER A 456 7.97 0.99 -17.99
N LEU A 457 6.95 1.83 -18.15
CA LEU A 457 5.83 1.58 -19.06
C LEU A 457 6.27 1.62 -20.52
N ASN A 458 7.06 2.62 -20.92
CA ASN A 458 7.61 2.67 -22.29
C ASN A 458 8.49 1.44 -22.60
N LYS A 459 9.32 1.01 -21.64
CA LYS A 459 10.10 -0.24 -21.73
C LYS A 459 9.17 -1.46 -21.90
N TYR A 460 8.12 -1.57 -21.08
CA TYR A 460 7.18 -2.69 -21.14
C TYR A 460 6.45 -2.77 -22.48
N PHE A 461 5.94 -1.65 -23.00
CA PHE A 461 5.20 -1.62 -24.26
C PHE A 461 6.10 -1.65 -25.51
N GLY A 462 7.42 -1.52 -25.33
CA GLY A 462 8.40 -1.46 -26.43
C GLY A 462 8.23 -0.24 -27.35
N LYS A 463 7.51 0.78 -26.89
CA LYS A 463 7.19 2.01 -27.62
C LYS A 463 6.83 3.12 -26.64
N GLU A 464 6.92 4.35 -27.10
CA GLU A 464 6.60 5.54 -26.31
C GLU A 464 5.08 5.69 -26.13
N VAL A 465 4.48 4.94 -25.20
CA VAL A 465 3.07 5.13 -24.81
C VAL A 465 2.90 6.29 -23.83
N VAL A 466 3.95 6.60 -23.08
CA VAL A 466 4.09 7.81 -22.26
C VAL A 466 4.98 8.79 -23.04
N PRO A 467 4.43 9.91 -23.55
CA PRO A 467 5.20 10.91 -24.29
C PRO A 467 6.42 11.40 -23.51
N LEU A 468 7.60 11.41 -24.14
CA LEU A 468 8.85 11.81 -23.49
C LEU A 468 8.88 13.30 -23.11
N ASN A 469 8.09 14.14 -23.79
CA ASN A 469 7.95 15.55 -23.43
C ASN A 469 7.33 15.77 -22.03
N LEU A 470 6.62 14.78 -21.48
CA LEU A 470 6.04 14.80 -20.14
C LEU A 470 7.03 14.35 -19.05
N LEU A 471 8.21 13.85 -19.43
CA LEU A 471 9.22 13.33 -18.51
C LEU A 471 10.39 14.32 -18.38
N PRO A 472 10.93 14.51 -17.17
CA PRO A 472 12.09 15.39 -16.99
C PRO A 472 13.36 14.79 -17.59
N GLN A 473 14.20 15.68 -18.11
CA GLN A 473 15.62 15.39 -18.38
C GLN A 473 16.44 15.97 -17.23
N ILE A 474 17.10 15.10 -16.46
CA ILE A 474 17.96 15.50 -15.34
C ILE A 474 19.39 15.63 -15.84
N GLU A 475 19.94 16.86 -15.77
CA GLU A 475 21.31 17.17 -16.16
C GLU A 475 22.05 17.77 -14.94
N GLY A 476 22.82 16.92 -14.25
CA GLY A 476 23.54 17.32 -13.03
C GLY A 476 22.58 17.76 -11.92
N GLU A 477 22.65 19.04 -11.56
CA GLU A 477 21.81 19.67 -10.53
C GLU A 477 20.63 20.47 -11.10
N SER A 478 20.30 20.26 -12.37
CA SER A 478 19.24 20.99 -13.07
C SER A 478 18.22 20.06 -13.72
N ILE A 479 16.99 20.56 -13.86
CA ILE A 479 15.91 19.86 -14.56
C ILE A 479 15.57 20.65 -15.82
N LYS A 480 15.57 19.95 -16.96
CA LYS A 480 15.06 20.46 -18.22
C LYS A 480 13.70 19.82 -18.50
N TRP A 481 12.75 20.67 -18.87
CA TRP A 481 11.38 20.31 -19.19
C TRP A 481 11.06 20.72 -20.62
N ASP A 482 10.52 19.79 -21.40
CA ASP A 482 9.84 20.14 -22.64
C ASP A 482 8.40 20.58 -22.32
N MET A 483 7.72 19.84 -21.44
CA MET A 483 6.43 20.19 -20.85
C MET A 483 6.43 19.90 -19.34
N PRO A 484 6.54 20.91 -18.47
CA PRO A 484 6.54 20.68 -17.03
C PRO A 484 5.16 20.20 -16.55
N PRO A 485 5.07 19.43 -15.45
CA PRO A 485 3.80 19.04 -14.86
C PRO A 485 3.13 20.30 -14.31
N SER A 486 2.09 20.77 -15.00
CA SER A 486 1.30 21.92 -14.62
C SER A 486 -0.14 21.69 -15.10
N ALA A 487 -1.12 22.04 -14.27
CA ALA A 487 -2.50 22.14 -14.74
C ALA A 487 -2.54 23.18 -15.87
N GLU A 488 -3.29 22.92 -16.94
CA GLU A 488 -3.49 23.88 -18.05
C GLU A 488 -4.26 25.13 -17.56
N LEU A 489 -3.59 25.96 -16.77
CA LEU A 489 -4.05 27.25 -16.30
C LEU A 489 -3.65 28.31 -17.32
N LYS A 490 -4.49 29.33 -17.44
CA LYS A 490 -4.31 30.40 -18.42
C LYS A 490 -3.14 31.30 -18.02
N ASP A 491 -2.36 31.74 -19.01
CA ASP A 491 -1.30 32.76 -18.94
C ASP A 491 -0.25 32.60 -17.81
N ALA A 492 0.85 31.90 -18.11
CA ALA A 492 2.14 31.91 -17.37
C ALA A 492 2.15 31.51 -15.88
N GLN A 493 1.03 31.05 -15.31
CA GLN A 493 0.98 30.58 -13.92
C GLN A 493 1.46 29.13 -13.83
N LEU A 494 2.71 28.93 -13.41
CA LEU A 494 3.26 27.61 -13.08
C LEU A 494 2.65 27.10 -11.77
N ASP A 495 2.54 25.77 -11.66
CA ASP A 495 2.13 25.09 -10.43
C ASP A 495 3.12 25.47 -9.30
N PRO A 496 2.65 25.86 -8.08
CA PRO A 496 3.54 26.15 -6.95
C PRO A 496 4.39 24.96 -6.49
N MET A 497 4.08 23.75 -6.95
CA MET A 497 4.81 22.52 -6.63
C MET A 497 6.27 22.56 -7.07
N LYS A 498 7.15 22.22 -6.13
CA LYS A 498 8.58 22.03 -6.30
C LYS A 498 8.88 20.53 -6.32
N TRP A 499 8.69 19.89 -7.48
CA TRP A 499 8.89 18.45 -7.67
C TRP A 499 10.27 18.00 -7.15
N PHE A 500 10.39 16.74 -6.75
CA PHE A 500 11.48 16.17 -5.95
C PHE A 500 11.50 16.65 -4.49
N TYR A 501 11.50 17.97 -4.26
CA TYR A 501 11.50 18.53 -2.90
C TYR A 501 10.17 18.32 -2.17
N HIS A 502 9.04 18.68 -2.77
CA HIS A 502 7.73 18.48 -2.15
C HIS A 502 7.35 17.00 -2.07
N ASP A 503 7.76 16.18 -3.04
CA ASP A 503 7.65 14.72 -2.99
C ASP A 503 8.31 14.16 -1.71
N TRP A 504 9.54 14.59 -1.42
CA TRP A 504 10.28 14.22 -0.21
C TRP A 504 9.65 14.78 1.06
N LEU A 505 9.33 16.09 1.07
CA LEU A 505 8.83 16.78 2.25
C LEU A 505 7.51 16.17 2.71
N ILE A 506 6.55 16.00 1.79
CA ILE A 506 5.26 15.39 2.08
C ILE A 506 5.45 13.96 2.58
N SER A 507 6.30 13.16 1.91
CA SER A 507 6.58 11.80 2.35
C SER A 507 7.13 11.76 3.77
N LYS A 508 8.04 12.68 4.14
CA LYS A 508 8.61 12.73 5.49
C LYS A 508 7.60 13.13 6.55
N LEU A 509 6.75 14.10 6.24
CA LEU A 509 5.73 14.59 7.17
C LEU A 509 4.67 13.53 7.52
N ILE A 510 4.44 12.54 6.65
CA ILE A 510 3.36 11.54 6.84
C ILE A 510 3.85 10.09 6.95
N GLU A 511 5.13 9.81 6.74
CA GLU A 511 5.74 8.48 6.99
C GLU A 511 5.48 8.02 8.43
N TYR A 512 5.51 6.72 8.73
CA TYR A 512 5.35 6.23 10.11
C TYR A 512 6.68 5.68 10.68
N PRO A 513 7.13 6.14 11.86
CA PRO A 513 6.62 7.31 12.59
C PRO A 513 6.91 8.62 11.83
N GLY A 514 5.99 9.59 11.89
CA GLY A 514 6.08 10.83 11.09
C GLY A 514 7.16 11.75 11.60
N TYR A 515 7.92 12.34 10.67
CA TYR A 515 8.87 13.39 11.03
C TYR A 515 8.11 14.60 11.54
N GLN A 516 8.59 15.14 12.66
CA GLN A 516 8.05 16.39 13.15
C GLN A 516 8.62 17.53 12.31
N VAL A 517 7.79 18.53 11.98
CA VAL A 517 8.25 19.73 11.24
C VAL A 517 9.49 20.36 11.90
N GLU A 518 9.56 20.32 13.22
CA GLU A 518 10.69 20.85 14.00
C GLU A 518 12.00 20.10 13.73
N GLU A 519 11.97 18.81 13.43
CA GLU A 519 13.16 18.02 13.08
C GLU A 519 13.70 18.44 11.71
N ILE A 520 12.81 18.70 10.75
CA ILE A 520 13.17 19.22 9.43
C ILE A 520 13.81 20.61 9.58
N MET A 521 13.20 21.48 10.40
CA MET A 521 13.73 22.81 10.70
C MET A 521 15.09 22.75 11.42
N SER A 522 15.25 21.88 12.41
CA SER A 522 16.53 21.65 13.09
C SER A 522 17.60 21.16 12.10
N SER A 523 17.27 20.17 11.27
CA SER A 523 18.20 19.65 10.26
C SER A 523 18.58 20.68 9.20
N TYR A 524 17.67 21.62 8.87
CA TYR A 524 17.98 22.75 8.00
C TYR A 524 18.94 23.73 8.68
N LEU A 525 18.64 24.13 9.92
CA LEU A 525 19.44 25.07 10.71
C LEU A 525 20.88 24.57 10.94
N GLU A 526 21.04 23.26 11.12
CA GLU A 526 22.34 22.59 11.28
C GLU A 526 23.11 22.41 9.96
N GLY A 527 22.49 22.72 8.82
CA GLY A 527 23.07 22.53 7.48
C GLY A 527 23.10 21.08 7.01
N ASN A 528 22.67 20.13 7.85
CA ASN A 528 22.60 18.70 7.55
C ASN A 528 21.71 18.43 6.33
N LEU A 529 20.57 19.12 6.24
CA LEU A 529 19.60 18.88 5.17
C LEU A 529 20.16 19.25 3.78
N LEU A 530 20.92 20.35 3.69
CA LEU A 530 21.51 20.83 2.44
C LEU A 530 22.69 19.96 1.93
N GLN A 531 23.18 19.04 2.75
CA GLN A 531 24.24 18.08 2.39
C GLN A 531 23.68 16.73 1.89
N THR A 532 22.37 16.53 1.96
CA THR A 532 21.72 15.33 1.44
C THR A 532 21.40 15.45 -0.04
N GLU A 533 20.96 14.34 -0.66
CA GLU A 533 20.44 14.35 -2.04
C GLU A 533 19.29 15.34 -2.23
N ILE A 534 18.42 15.53 -1.21
CA ILE A 534 17.34 16.50 -1.31
C ILE A 534 17.85 17.96 -1.27
N GLY A 535 19.01 18.19 -0.65
CA GLY A 535 19.66 19.50 -0.62
C GLY A 535 19.98 20.06 -2.00
N LYS A 536 20.24 19.20 -2.99
CA LYS A 536 20.44 19.60 -4.41
C LYS A 536 19.18 20.25 -4.97
N TRP A 537 18.04 19.61 -4.79
CA TRP A 537 16.75 20.13 -5.22
C TRP A 537 16.33 21.38 -4.46
N MET A 538 16.63 21.44 -3.15
CA MET A 538 16.42 22.66 -2.37
C MET A 538 17.17 23.85 -2.96
N LYS A 539 18.46 23.69 -3.31
CA LYS A 539 19.26 24.75 -3.97
C LYS A 539 18.71 25.11 -5.35
N TYR A 540 18.30 24.14 -6.15
CA TYR A 540 17.68 24.38 -7.46
C TYR A 540 16.46 25.32 -7.36
N TYR A 541 15.65 25.19 -6.31
CA TYR A 541 14.51 26.06 -6.04
C TYR A 541 14.83 27.30 -5.19
N GLY A 542 16.10 27.56 -4.87
CA GLY A 542 16.52 28.68 -4.01
C GLY A 542 16.14 28.54 -2.53
N LEU A 543 15.80 27.32 -2.08
CA LEU A 543 15.44 27.01 -0.70
C LEU A 543 16.65 26.83 0.22
N ASP A 544 17.86 27.10 -0.25
CA ASP A 544 19.02 27.38 0.59
C ASP A 544 18.98 28.80 1.16
N ASN A 545 18.10 29.67 0.63
CA ASN A 545 17.71 30.91 1.28
C ASN A 545 16.75 30.61 2.46
N PRO A 546 17.11 30.98 3.70
CA PRO A 546 16.32 30.70 4.90
C PRO A 546 14.88 31.24 4.86
N LYS A 547 14.67 32.42 4.29
CA LYS A 547 13.33 33.01 4.19
C LYS A 547 12.45 32.25 3.21
N LEU A 548 12.98 31.93 2.02
CA LEU A 548 12.24 31.14 1.02
C LEU A 548 11.91 29.73 1.53
N PHE A 549 12.83 29.10 2.27
CA PHE A 549 12.57 27.82 2.93
C PHE A 549 11.41 27.89 3.92
N ILE A 550 11.41 28.88 4.83
CA ILE A 550 10.34 29.05 5.82
C ILE A 550 8.99 29.37 5.14
N ASP A 551 8.99 30.26 4.16
CA ASP A 551 7.77 30.65 3.45
C ASP A 551 7.14 29.44 2.72
N ASP A 552 7.97 28.61 2.08
CA ASP A 552 7.51 27.39 1.40
C ASP A 552 7.02 26.32 2.40
N LEU A 553 7.79 26.04 3.45
CA LEU A 553 7.42 25.05 4.47
C LEU A 553 6.08 25.41 5.13
N GLU A 554 5.89 26.68 5.48
CA GLU A 554 4.63 27.17 6.04
C GLU A 554 3.47 27.06 5.06
N TRP A 555 3.73 27.34 3.77
CA TRP A 555 2.72 27.17 2.73
C TRP A 555 2.29 25.70 2.61
N VAL A 556 3.24 24.75 2.58
CA VAL A 556 2.93 23.31 2.51
C VAL A 556 2.08 22.90 3.71
N ILE A 557 2.50 23.22 4.94
CA ILE A 557 1.77 22.82 6.16
C ILE A 557 0.36 23.39 6.19
N LYS A 558 0.20 24.69 5.93
CA LYS A 558 -1.11 25.36 5.93
C LYS A 558 -2.02 24.79 4.84
N THR A 559 -1.47 24.50 3.67
CA THR A 559 -2.22 23.97 2.52
C THR A 559 -2.65 22.53 2.77
N MET A 560 -1.73 21.68 3.25
CA MET A 560 -2.04 20.30 3.61
C MET A 560 -3.19 20.22 4.62
N GLN A 561 -3.17 21.04 5.66
CA GLN A 561 -4.23 21.03 6.66
C GLN A 561 -5.58 21.52 6.15
N LYS A 562 -5.59 22.60 5.36
CA LYS A 562 -6.84 23.07 4.71
C LYS A 562 -7.43 22.01 3.79
N ALA A 563 -6.61 21.09 3.28
CA ALA A 563 -7.02 20.05 2.36
C ALA A 563 -7.55 18.76 3.03
N VAL A 564 -7.53 18.62 4.36
CA VAL A 564 -8.01 17.39 5.05
C VAL A 564 -9.43 17.02 4.63
N PHE A 565 -10.35 18.00 4.58
CA PHE A 565 -11.75 17.74 4.19
C PHE A 565 -11.89 17.20 2.76
N LYS A 566 -10.94 17.53 1.87
CA LYS A 566 -10.88 16.98 0.51
C LYS A 566 -10.40 15.54 0.54
N ARG A 567 -9.30 15.27 1.26
CA ARG A 567 -8.70 13.93 1.36
C ARG A 567 -9.66 12.89 1.93
N LEU A 568 -10.48 13.28 2.91
CA LEU A 568 -11.53 12.41 3.46
C LEU A 568 -12.53 11.92 2.41
N GLN A 569 -12.71 12.66 1.32
CA GLN A 569 -13.69 12.39 0.27
C GLN A 569 -13.08 11.78 -1.00
N LEU A 570 -11.75 11.72 -1.10
CA LEU A 570 -11.06 11.07 -2.22
C LEU A 570 -11.30 9.55 -2.22
N PRO A 571 -11.28 8.90 -3.39
CA PRO A 571 -11.45 7.46 -3.47
C PRO A 571 -10.31 6.68 -2.81
N PRO A 572 -10.50 5.38 -2.56
CA PRO A 572 -9.45 4.52 -2.05
C PRO A 572 -8.20 4.54 -2.93
N ALA A 573 -7.02 4.57 -2.30
CA ALA A 573 -5.73 4.62 -2.99
C ALA A 573 -4.90 3.36 -2.73
N VAL A 574 -4.05 2.99 -3.70
CA VAL A 574 -3.07 1.92 -3.50
C VAL A 574 -1.98 2.41 -2.57
N VAL A 575 -1.72 1.69 -1.50
CA VAL A 575 -0.63 1.99 -0.56
C VAL A 575 0.67 1.42 -1.12
N VAL A 576 1.63 2.30 -1.39
CA VAL A 576 2.98 1.91 -1.88
C VAL A 576 4.10 2.44 -0.98
N SER A 577 3.77 3.31 -0.04
CA SER A 577 4.70 3.97 0.88
C SER A 577 4.39 3.65 2.35
N ARG A 578 5.29 4.08 3.24
CA ARG A 578 5.10 3.98 4.71
C ARG A 578 4.22 5.10 5.30
N GLY A 579 3.47 5.81 4.48
CA GLY A 579 2.62 6.92 4.90
C GLY A 579 1.67 7.31 3.79
N SER A 580 0.57 6.58 3.66
CA SER A 580 -0.50 6.88 2.70
C SER A 580 -1.65 7.62 3.37
N PHE A 581 -2.32 8.52 2.65
CA PHE A 581 -3.54 9.15 3.15
C PHE A 581 -4.69 8.13 3.24
N GLY A 582 -5.42 8.16 4.35
CA GLY A 582 -6.45 7.16 4.66
C GLY A 582 -6.20 6.56 6.03
N ASN A 583 -6.10 5.23 6.11
CA ASN A 583 -5.90 4.58 7.42
C ASN A 583 -4.45 4.59 7.89
N ASP A 584 -3.49 4.70 6.96
CA ASP A 584 -2.06 4.83 7.28
C ASP A 584 -1.75 6.13 8.02
N PHE A 585 -2.31 7.24 7.53
CA PHE A 585 -2.21 8.57 8.12
C PHE A 585 -3.60 9.08 8.48
N ARG A 586 -3.99 8.92 9.76
CA ARG A 586 -5.31 9.30 10.27
C ARG A 586 -5.32 10.76 10.69
N GLU A 587 -6.16 11.54 10.04
CA GLU A 587 -6.13 12.99 10.15
C GLU A 587 -7.30 13.54 10.97
N SER A 588 -7.03 14.63 11.69
CA SER A 588 -8.06 15.49 12.28
C SER A 588 -8.17 16.79 11.48
N GLN A 589 -9.36 17.38 11.43
CA GLN A 589 -9.61 18.65 10.72
C GLN A 589 -9.26 19.88 11.58
N VAL A 590 -8.29 19.75 12.49
CA VAL A 590 -7.86 20.84 13.38
C VAL A 590 -6.90 21.79 12.64
N GLN A 591 -6.81 23.03 13.13
CA GLN A 591 -5.87 24.03 12.59
C GLN A 591 -4.45 23.81 13.14
N PHE A 592 -3.43 24.14 12.34
CA PHE A 592 -2.04 24.23 12.83
C PHE A 592 -1.97 25.20 13.98
N GLN A 593 -1.37 24.75 15.07
CA GLN A 593 -0.95 25.62 16.17
C GLN A 593 0.56 25.41 16.33
N PRO A 594 1.40 26.40 15.99
CA PRO A 594 2.84 26.27 16.16
C PRO A 594 3.21 26.17 17.64
N SER A 595 4.16 25.30 17.97
CA SER A 595 4.72 25.23 19.32
C SER A 595 5.68 26.40 19.59
N ASN A 596 6.05 26.63 20.86
CA ASN A 596 7.12 27.58 21.20
C ASN A 596 8.45 27.21 20.50
N ARG A 597 8.78 25.92 20.45
CA ARG A 597 10.00 25.43 19.79
C ARG A 597 9.97 25.68 18.28
N TYR A 598 8.82 25.49 17.64
CA TYR A 598 8.63 25.86 16.23
C TYR A 598 8.93 27.35 16.01
N ILE A 599 8.37 28.23 16.85
CA ILE A 599 8.58 29.69 16.74
C ILE A 599 10.06 30.04 16.94
N GLU A 600 10.73 29.43 17.91
CA GLU A 600 12.16 29.62 18.15
C GLU A 600 13.01 29.16 16.96
N LEU A 601 12.77 27.96 16.43
CA LEU A 601 13.47 27.43 15.26
C LEU A 601 13.26 28.32 14.04
N ARG A 602 12.02 28.74 13.81
CA ARG A 602 11.65 29.66 12.73
C ARG A 602 12.45 30.96 12.82
N ASN A 603 12.52 31.57 14.00
CA ASN A 603 13.25 32.82 14.20
C ASN A 603 14.77 32.62 14.03
N LYS A 604 15.33 31.51 14.52
CA LYS A 604 16.74 31.17 14.32
C LYS A 604 17.09 31.02 12.84
N ILE A 605 16.25 30.31 12.08
CA ILE A 605 16.43 30.13 10.63
C ILE A 605 16.37 31.47 9.91
N LEU A 606 15.36 32.30 10.18
CA LEU A 606 15.22 33.62 9.56
C LEU A 606 16.38 34.58 9.89
N ASN A 607 17.06 34.38 11.03
CA ASN A 607 18.22 35.17 11.41
C ASN A 607 19.54 34.68 10.80
N MET A 608 19.57 33.54 10.09
CA MET A 608 20.78 33.06 9.40
C MET A 608 21.26 34.03 8.32
N ASP A 609 20.34 34.80 7.71
CA ASP A 609 20.66 35.83 6.71
C ASP A 609 21.35 37.07 7.32
N GLY A 610 21.34 37.24 8.64
CA GLY A 610 21.95 38.38 9.33
C GLY A 610 23.45 38.25 9.63
N GLN A 611 24.10 37.17 9.21
CA GLN A 611 25.52 36.86 9.51
C GLN A 611 26.41 36.63 8.28
N LYS A 612 25.92 36.89 7.05
CA LYS A 612 26.71 36.79 5.82
C LYS A 612 27.06 38.15 5.23
#